data_AF-A0A7S2CMU5-F1
#
_entry.id   AF-A0A7S2CMU5-F1
#
_cell.length_a   1.000
_cell.length_b   1.000
_cell.length_c   1.000
_cell.angle_alpha   90.00
_cell.angle_beta   90.00
_cell.angle_gamma   90.00
#
_symmetry.space_group_name_H-M   'P 1'
#
loop_
_entity.id
_entity.type
_entity.pdbx_description
1 polymer ?
#
loop_
_entity_poly.entity_id
_entity_poly.type
_entity_poly.pdbx_seq_one_letter_code
_entity_poly.pdbx_strand_id
1 'polypeptide(L)'
;FRTENMAAGDQVVDSPPNTLFSGDGFTRKVAAMAIGNILEWYDFACFGALADVIGENFFPGENKPAQLLEALGVFGAAFLMRPIGGILIGYIGDRVGRKRALEISIALMLFPSFFMGCLPTYGAVGITATALLLILRLIQGL
;
A
#
# COMPACT_ATOMS: atom_id res chain seq x y z
N PHE A 1 4.11 -69.32 29.85
CA PHE A 1 2.82 -68.62 29.95
C PHE A 1 3.07 -67.34 30.73
N ARG A 2 2.73 -66.12 30.34
CA ARG A 2 2.06 -65.51 29.17
C ARG A 2 2.13 -64.00 29.45
N THR A 3 2.39 -63.18 28.42
CA THR A 3 2.15 -61.71 28.31
C THR A 3 2.90 -60.82 29.31
N GLU A 4 3.96 -60.10 28.95
CA GLU A 4 3.96 -58.96 28.01
C GLU A 4 2.69 -58.12 28.14
N ASN A 5 2.72 -57.13 29.05
CA ASN A 5 1.94 -55.90 28.95
C ASN A 5 2.53 -54.90 29.95
N MET A 6 3.75 -54.44 29.64
CA MET A 6 4.09 -53.04 29.85
C MET A 6 3.06 -52.26 29.04
N ALA A 7 1.97 -51.86 29.68
CA ALA A 7 1.13 -50.80 29.20
C ALA A 7 2.02 -49.57 29.09
N ALA A 8 2.59 -49.36 27.91
CA ALA A 8 2.94 -48.05 27.42
C ALA A 8 1.68 -47.22 27.65
N GLY A 9 1.70 -46.42 28.73
CA GLY A 9 0.69 -45.44 28.98
C GLY A 9 0.61 -44.63 27.71
N ASP A 10 -0.55 -44.72 27.07
CA ASP A 10 -0.99 -43.88 25.99
C ASP A 10 -0.87 -42.44 26.51
N GLN A 11 0.32 -41.86 26.33
CA GLN A 11 0.53 -40.43 26.40
C GLN A 11 -0.20 -39.92 25.18
N VAL A 12 -1.52 -39.76 25.31
CA VAL A 12 -2.29 -38.87 24.47
C VAL A 12 -1.64 -37.52 24.66
N VAL A 13 -0.66 -37.23 23.80
CA VAL A 13 -0.10 -35.91 23.63
C VAL A 13 -1.28 -35.08 23.15
N ASP A 14 -1.96 -34.44 24.10
CA ASP A 14 -3.04 -33.51 23.83
C ASP A 14 -2.44 -32.41 22.96
N SER A 15 -2.58 -32.58 21.64
CA SER A 15 -2.13 -31.62 20.68
C SER A 15 -2.93 -30.35 20.96
N PRO A 16 -2.29 -29.17 21.06
CA PRO A 16 -3.00 -27.95 21.40
C PRO A 16 -4.16 -27.77 20.40
N PRO A 17 -5.36 -27.40 20.86
CA PRO A 17 -6.52 -27.34 20.00
C PRO A 17 -6.22 -26.34 18.87
N ASN A 18 -6.28 -26.81 17.62
CA ASN A 18 -6.13 -26.01 16.40
C ASN A 18 -7.23 -24.95 16.21
N THR A 19 -7.93 -24.57 17.29
CA THR A 19 -9.10 -23.69 17.28
C THR A 19 -8.76 -22.21 17.46
N LEU A 20 -7.48 -21.86 17.69
CA LEU A 20 -7.07 -20.46 17.88
C LEU A 20 -7.17 -19.59 16.60
N PHE A 21 -7.31 -20.19 15.41
CA PHE A 21 -7.36 -19.48 14.13
C PHE A 21 -8.66 -19.69 13.31
N SER A 22 -9.63 -20.43 13.84
CA SER A 22 -10.86 -20.75 13.10
C SER A 22 -11.99 -19.78 13.47
N GLY A 23 -11.94 -18.59 12.88
CA GLY A 23 -13.10 -17.70 12.85
C GLY A 23 -13.15 -17.00 11.50
N ASP A 24 -14.27 -17.14 10.79
CA ASP A 24 -14.51 -16.52 9.46
C ASP A 24 -14.18 -15.02 9.46
N GLY A 25 -14.34 -14.35 10.61
CA GLY A 25 -14.01 -12.95 10.80
C GLY A 25 -12.51 -12.61 10.87
N PHE A 26 -11.63 -13.53 11.32
CA PHE A 26 -10.18 -13.29 11.37
C PHE A 26 -9.58 -13.42 9.96
N THR A 27 -9.87 -14.52 9.27
CA THR A 27 -9.44 -14.75 7.89
C THR A 27 -9.90 -13.62 6.97
N ARG A 28 -11.15 -13.15 7.12
CA ARG A 28 -11.66 -12.01 6.35
C ARG A 28 -10.90 -10.71 6.62
N LYS A 29 -10.51 -10.43 7.87
CA LYS A 29 -9.72 -9.24 8.23
C LYS A 29 -8.31 -9.30 7.66
N VAL A 30 -7.65 -10.46 7.78
CA VAL A 30 -6.32 -10.69 7.20
C VAL A 30 -6.35 -10.56 5.68
N ALA A 31 -7.36 -11.15 5.03
CA ALA A 31 -7.55 -11.01 3.59
C ALA A 31 -7.75 -9.55 3.16
N ALA A 32 -8.58 -8.79 3.88
CA ALA A 32 -8.79 -7.36 3.60
C ALA A 32 -7.49 -6.54 3.73
N MET A 33 -6.68 -6.82 4.74
CA MET A 33 -5.36 -6.19 4.91
C MET A 33 -4.41 -6.56 3.77
N ALA A 34 -4.36 -7.84 3.40
CA ALA A 34 -3.51 -8.32 2.31
C ALA A 34 -3.88 -7.68 0.96
N ILE A 35 -5.18 -7.59 0.67
CA ILE A 35 -5.69 -6.95 -0.56
C ILE A 35 -5.29 -5.47 -0.58
N GLY A 36 -5.45 -4.74 0.53
CA GLY A 36 -5.04 -3.34 0.63
C GLY A 36 -3.55 -3.15 0.34
N ASN A 37 -2.71 -3.97 0.94
CA ASN A 37 -1.28 -3.94 0.68
C ASN A 37 -0.94 -4.29 -0.78
N ILE A 38 -1.57 -5.31 -1.35
CA ILE A 38 -1.35 -5.67 -2.77
C ILE A 38 -1.76 -4.52 -3.68
N LEU A 39 -2.88 -3.88 -3.42
CA LEU A 39 -3.36 -2.74 -4.21
C LEU A 39 -2.35 -1.59 -4.17
N GLU A 40 -1.83 -1.28 -2.99
CA GLU A 40 -0.80 -0.26 -2.78
C GLU A 40 0.46 -0.56 -3.62
N TRP A 41 0.97 -1.80 -3.54
CA TRP A 41 2.11 -2.23 -4.34
C TRP A 41 1.83 -2.26 -5.84
N TYR A 42 0.60 -2.61 -6.23
CA TYR A 42 0.16 -2.62 -7.62
C TYR A 42 0.20 -1.21 -8.22
N ASP A 43 -0.36 -0.22 -7.53
CA ASP A 43 -0.33 1.18 -7.98
C ASP A 43 1.11 1.71 -8.09
N PHE A 44 1.96 1.40 -7.11
CA PHE A 44 3.38 1.77 -7.17
C PHE A 44 4.09 1.14 -8.37
N ALA A 45 3.82 -0.13 -8.67
CA ALA A 45 4.38 -0.81 -9.83
C ALA A 45 3.86 -0.20 -11.14
N CYS A 46 2.56 0.12 -11.23
CA CYS A 46 1.98 0.79 -12.40
C CYS A 46 2.63 2.15 -12.66
N PHE A 47 2.83 2.97 -11.64
CA PHE A 47 3.52 4.26 -11.80
C PHE A 47 4.97 4.07 -12.26
N GLY A 48 5.71 3.14 -11.67
CA GLY A 48 7.08 2.85 -12.07
C GLY A 48 7.16 2.35 -13.52
N ALA A 49 6.23 1.50 -13.95
CA ALA A 49 6.12 1.03 -15.32
C ALA A 49 5.75 2.15 -16.31
N LEU A 50 4.95 3.11 -15.86
CA LEU A 50 4.51 4.27 -16.65
C LEU A 50 5.42 5.50 -16.48
N ALA A 51 6.53 5.38 -15.75
CA ALA A 51 7.38 6.52 -15.41
C ALA A 51 7.91 7.26 -16.64
N ASP A 52 8.21 6.53 -17.72
CA ASP A 52 8.64 7.10 -19.01
C ASP A 52 7.53 7.96 -19.64
N VAL A 53 6.31 7.42 -19.72
CA VAL A 53 5.13 8.14 -20.23
C VAL A 53 4.79 9.36 -19.36
N ILE A 54 4.90 9.22 -18.04
CA ILE A 54 4.65 10.31 -17.09
C ILE A 54 5.73 11.40 -17.26
N GLY A 55 6.99 11.01 -17.42
CA GLY A 55 8.12 11.88 -17.75
C GLY A 55 7.78 12.77 -18.95
N GLU A 56 7.44 12.14 -20.07
CA GLU A 56 7.16 12.83 -21.33
C GLU A 56 5.93 13.76 -21.28
N ASN A 57 4.91 13.40 -20.50
CA ASN A 57 3.64 14.14 -20.48
C ASN A 57 3.56 15.22 -19.40
N PHE A 58 4.30 15.08 -18.30
CA PHE A 58 4.15 15.95 -17.12
C PHE A 58 5.38 16.79 -16.81
N PHE A 59 6.55 16.52 -17.40
CA PHE A 59 7.78 17.28 -17.11
C PHE A 59 8.29 18.04 -18.34
N PRO A 60 8.73 19.30 -18.17
CA PRO A 60 9.32 20.07 -19.26
C PRO A 60 10.70 19.54 -19.64
N GLY A 61 11.00 19.53 -20.94
CA GLY A 61 12.34 19.31 -21.43
C GLY A 61 12.36 18.73 -22.83
N GLU A 62 13.53 18.72 -23.47
CA GLU A 62 13.73 18.05 -24.76
C GLU A 62 14.49 16.72 -24.59
N ASN A 63 15.01 16.46 -23.37
CA ASN A 63 15.83 15.30 -23.06
C ASN A 63 15.00 14.23 -22.32
N LYS A 64 14.60 13.16 -23.03
CA LYS A 64 13.87 12.02 -22.44
C LYS A 64 14.49 11.44 -21.17
N PRO A 65 15.83 11.25 -21.07
CA PRO A 65 16.42 10.69 -19.85
C PRO A 65 16.26 11.59 -18.62
N ALA A 66 16.23 12.91 -18.81
CA ALA A 66 16.05 13.86 -17.71
C ALA A 66 14.60 13.83 -17.19
N GLN A 67 13.61 13.79 -18.08
CA GLN A 67 12.20 13.67 -17.72
C GLN A 67 11.89 12.37 -16.98
N LEU A 68 12.47 11.25 -17.43
CA LEU A 68 12.35 9.97 -16.73
C LEU A 68 12.94 10.06 -15.31
N LEU A 69 14.11 10.71 -15.17
CA LEU A 69 14.73 10.90 -13.86
C LEU A 69 13.87 11.77 -12.94
N GLU A 70 13.21 12.80 -13.46
CA GLU A 70 12.27 13.63 -12.71
C GLU A 70 11.03 12.83 -12.26
N ALA A 71 10.44 12.02 -13.15
CA ALA A 71 9.32 11.14 -12.80
C ALA A 71 9.71 10.11 -11.73
N LEU A 72 10.90 9.49 -11.85
CA LEU A 72 11.46 8.60 -10.83
C LEU A 72 11.81 9.35 -9.54
N GLY A 73 12.22 10.60 -9.62
CA GLY A 73 12.45 11.48 -8.47
C GLY A 73 11.17 11.74 -7.69
N VAL A 74 10.06 12.02 -8.39
CA VAL A 74 8.72 12.14 -7.78
C VAL A 74 8.27 10.81 -7.17
N PHE A 75 8.52 9.69 -7.85
CA PHE A 75 8.27 8.37 -7.29
C PHE A 75 9.05 8.16 -5.98
N GLY A 76 10.35 8.49 -5.97
CA GLY A 76 11.21 8.41 -4.79
C GLY A 76 10.76 9.33 -3.64
N ALA A 77 10.33 10.55 -3.95
CA ALA A 77 9.80 11.49 -2.96
C ALA A 77 8.56 10.94 -2.25
N ALA A 78 7.70 10.21 -2.95
CA ALA A 78 6.53 9.55 -2.34
C ALA A 78 6.92 8.48 -1.31
N PHE A 79 8.07 7.81 -1.44
CA PHE A 79 8.53 6.87 -0.41
C PHE A 79 8.90 7.56 0.90
N LEU A 80 9.35 8.82 0.84
CA LEU A 80 9.63 9.62 2.05
C LEU A 80 8.36 10.01 2.80
N MET A 81 7.21 9.99 2.12
CA MET A 81 5.92 10.26 2.75
C MET A 81 5.41 9.09 3.59
N ARG A 82 5.81 7.85 3.30
CA ARG A 82 5.30 6.67 4.04
C ARG A 82 5.60 6.72 5.55
N PRO A 83 6.81 7.07 6.01
CA PRO A 83 7.05 7.27 7.45
C PRO A 83 6.17 8.38 8.04
N ILE A 84 5.97 9.47 7.30
CA ILE A 84 5.21 10.64 7.74
C ILE A 84 3.73 10.26 7.91
N GLY A 85 3.15 9.62 6.91
CA GLY A 85 1.77 9.21 6.97
C GLY A 85 1.53 8.01 7.89
N GLY A 86 2.50 7.11 8.08
CA GLY A 86 2.47 6.11 9.15
C GLY A 86 2.36 6.72 10.55
N ILE A 87 3.07 7.82 10.82
CA ILE A 87 2.96 8.57 12.08
C ILE A 87 1.58 9.26 12.18
N LEU A 88 1.13 9.94 11.13
CA LEU A 88 -0.14 10.66 11.08
C LEU A 88 -1.36 9.74 11.23
N ILE A 89 -1.43 8.69 10.42
CA ILE A 89 -2.50 7.68 10.44
C ILE A 89 -2.42 6.84 11.71
N GLY A 90 -1.21 6.55 12.22
CA GLY A 90 -1.02 5.92 13.53
C GLY A 90 -1.63 6.76 14.65
N TYR A 91 -1.30 8.06 14.70
CA TYR A 91 -1.87 8.99 15.67
C TYR A 91 -3.41 9.10 15.56
N ILE A 92 -3.94 9.15 14.33
CA ILE A 92 -5.40 9.16 14.09
C ILE A 92 -6.04 7.84 14.54
N GLY A 93 -5.38 6.71 14.28
CA GLY A 93 -5.84 5.38 14.68
C GLY A 93 -5.92 5.20 16.19
N ASP A 94 -4.94 5.77 16.91
CA ASP A 94 -4.88 5.73 18.37
C ASP A 94 -5.93 6.63 19.01
N ARG A 95 -6.25 7.79 18.40
CA ARG A 95 -7.19 8.78 18.98
C ARG A 95 -8.65 8.61 18.55
N VAL A 96 -8.88 8.27 17.27
CA VAL A 96 -10.20 8.28 16.62
C VAL A 96 -10.70 6.86 16.34
N GLY A 97 -9.83 5.86 16.48
CA GLY A 97 -10.13 4.44 16.36
C GLY A 97 -9.66 3.82 15.04
N ARG A 98 -9.15 2.59 15.13
CA ARG A 98 -8.50 1.85 14.02
C ARG A 98 -9.35 1.70 12.76
N LYS A 99 -10.67 1.57 12.89
CA LYS A 99 -11.57 1.42 11.73
C LYS A 99 -11.56 2.67 10.85
N ARG A 100 -11.63 3.87 11.44
CA ARG A 100 -11.61 5.13 10.70
C ARG A 100 -10.25 5.42 10.09
N ALA A 101 -9.16 5.06 10.78
CA ALA A 101 -7.82 5.16 10.21
C ALA A 101 -7.68 4.32 8.94
N LEU A 102 -8.18 3.07 8.94
CA LEU A 102 -8.20 2.22 7.74
C LEU A 102 -9.05 2.80 6.61
N GLU A 103 -10.22 3.34 6.91
CA GLU A 103 -11.06 4.01 5.90
C GLU A 103 -10.36 5.23 5.29
N ILE A 104 -9.67 6.03 6.11
CA ILE A 104 -8.89 7.19 5.67
C ILE A 104 -7.70 6.76 4.81
N SER A 105 -6.95 5.72 5.19
CA SER A 105 -5.84 5.19 4.37
C SER A 105 -6.31 4.77 2.98
N ILE A 106 -7.42 4.03 2.90
CA ILE A 106 -7.98 3.59 1.62
C ILE A 106 -8.44 4.79 0.79
N ALA A 107 -9.08 5.79 1.40
CA ALA A 107 -9.48 7.01 0.71
C ALA A 107 -8.27 7.83 0.22
N LEU A 108 -7.24 7.98 1.05
CA LEU A 108 -5.97 8.65 0.71
C LEU A 108 -5.24 7.98 -0.44
N MET A 109 -5.44 6.68 -0.64
CA MET A 109 -4.93 5.98 -1.80
C MET A 109 -5.81 6.20 -3.05
N LEU A 110 -7.12 5.98 -2.94
CA LEU A 110 -8.02 5.97 -4.10
C LEU A 110 -8.23 7.35 -4.72
N PHE A 111 -8.41 8.40 -3.90
CA PHE A 111 -8.69 9.74 -4.42
C PHE A 111 -7.52 10.27 -5.27
N PRO A 112 -6.26 10.28 -4.80
CA PRO A 112 -5.16 10.76 -5.60
C PRO A 112 -4.91 9.94 -6.86
N SER A 113 -4.98 8.59 -6.78
CA SER A 113 -4.85 7.72 -7.96
C SER A 113 -5.89 8.03 -9.03
N PHE A 114 -7.14 8.30 -8.62
CA PHE A 114 -8.19 8.72 -9.55
C PHE A 114 -7.89 10.09 -10.18
N PHE A 115 -7.53 11.09 -9.36
CA PHE A 115 -7.25 12.43 -9.85
C PHE A 115 -6.00 12.51 -10.74
N MET A 116 -4.98 11.67 -10.50
CA MET A 116 -3.81 11.58 -11.38
C MET A 116 -4.21 11.11 -12.79
N GLY A 117 -5.20 10.22 -12.91
CA GLY A 117 -5.73 9.81 -14.22
C GLY A 117 -6.53 10.90 -14.94
N CYS A 118 -7.11 11.84 -14.20
CA CYS A 118 -7.86 12.97 -14.75
C CYS A 118 -7.00 14.22 -15.00
N LEU A 119 -5.69 14.15 -14.74
CA LEU A 119 -4.84 15.33 -14.76
C LEU A 119 -4.53 15.76 -16.21
N PRO A 120 -4.70 17.06 -16.56
CA PRO A 120 -4.24 17.57 -17.83
C PRO A 120 -2.71 17.50 -17.93
N THR A 121 -2.19 17.29 -19.14
CA THR A 121 -0.75 17.18 -19.38
C THR A 121 -0.05 18.55 -19.29
N TYR A 122 1.29 18.52 -19.23
CA TYR A 122 2.12 19.72 -19.22
C TYR A 122 1.83 20.65 -20.41
N GLY A 123 1.50 20.10 -21.57
CA GLY A 123 1.14 20.89 -22.75
C GLY A 123 -0.13 21.75 -22.58
N ALA A 124 -1.05 21.35 -21.70
CA ALA A 124 -2.33 22.03 -21.50
C ALA A 124 -2.27 23.12 -20.42
N VAL A 125 -1.61 22.86 -19.29
CA VAL A 125 -1.61 23.77 -18.11
C VAL A 125 -0.21 24.06 -17.55
N GLY A 126 0.85 23.63 -18.26
CA GLY A 126 2.24 23.89 -17.91
C GLY A 126 2.65 23.26 -16.59
N ILE A 127 3.49 24.00 -15.84
CA ILE A 127 4.09 23.55 -14.56
C ILE A 127 3.06 23.18 -13.49
N THR A 128 1.83 23.69 -13.62
CA THR A 128 0.71 23.33 -12.74
C THR A 128 0.40 21.84 -12.81
N ALA A 129 0.52 21.21 -13.99
CA ALA A 129 0.32 19.78 -14.16
C ALA A 129 1.34 18.98 -13.34
N THR A 130 2.62 19.34 -13.44
CA THR A 130 3.72 18.71 -12.69
C THR A 130 3.54 18.87 -11.19
N ALA A 131 3.19 20.08 -10.74
CA ALA A 131 2.98 20.38 -9.33
C ALA A 131 1.79 19.59 -8.75
N LEU A 132 0.67 19.52 -9.49
CA LEU A 132 -0.49 18.74 -9.08
C LEU A 132 -0.17 17.24 -9.04
N LEU A 133 0.53 16.70 -10.04
CA LEU A 133 0.95 15.31 -10.05
C LEU A 133 1.80 14.99 -8.83
N LEU A 134 2.79 15.85 -8.53
CA LEU A 134 3.65 15.71 -7.36
C LEU A 134 2.81 15.74 -6.07
N ILE A 135 1.93 16.73 -5.89
CA ILE A 135 1.10 16.85 -4.68
C ILE A 135 0.21 15.62 -4.51
N LEU A 136 -0.49 15.19 -5.56
CA LEU A 136 -1.32 13.99 -5.53
C LEU A 136 -0.49 12.76 -5.14
N ARG A 137 0.72 12.64 -5.69
CA ARG A 137 1.61 11.51 -5.40
C ARG A 137 2.12 11.51 -3.96
N LEU A 138 2.44 12.70 -3.43
CA LEU A 138 2.84 12.84 -2.03
C LEU A 138 1.67 12.50 -1.11
N ILE A 139 0.46 12.99 -1.39
CA ILE A 139 -0.76 12.67 -0.61
C ILE A 139 -1.04 11.17 -0.62
N GLN A 140 -0.88 10.51 -1.77
CA GLN A 140 -1.07 9.05 -1.87
C GLN A 140 -0.03 8.26 -1.08
N GLY A 141 1.18 8.80 -0.93
CA GLY A 141 2.27 8.18 -0.20
C GLY A 141 2.20 8.38 1.32
N LEU A 142 1.21 9.13 1.84
CA LEU A 142 0.93 9.23 3.28
C LEU A 142 0.25 7.96 3.80
#